data_AF-A0A7U9N998-F1
#
_entry.id   AF-A0A7U9N998-F1
#
_cell.length_a   1.000
_cell.length_b   1.000
_cell.length_c   1.000
_cell.angle_alpha   90.00
_cell.angle_beta   90.00
_cell.angle_gamma   90.00
#
_symmetry.space_group_name_H-M   'P 1'
#
loop_
_entity.id
_entity.type
_entity.pdbx_description
1 polymer ?
#
loop_
_entity_poly.entity_id
_entity_poly.type
_entity_poly.pdbx_seq_one_letter_code
_entity_poly.pdbx_strand_id
1 'polypeptide(L)' 'MKREDYISDALVVKRVNEAVRIELEKKKAMDVPVFIYDRETQSIYQQNSDGSKVEVGKRMRKERYSERVTQKT' A
#
# COMPACT_ATOMS: atom_id res chain seq x y z
N MET A 1 27.96 -3.18 18.83
CA MET A 1 27.41 -4.01 17.74
C MET A 1 28.10 -3.56 16.47
N LYS A 2 28.90 -4.43 15.85
CA LYS A 2 29.59 -4.14 14.59
C LYS A 2 28.58 -4.22 13.45
N ARG A 3 28.88 -3.60 12.31
CA ARG A 3 28.01 -3.68 11.12
C ARG A 3 27.81 -5.12 10.65
N GLU A 4 28.82 -5.96 10.87
CA GLU A 4 28.77 -7.40 10.59
C GLU A 4 27.71 -8.16 11.43
N ASP A 5 27.28 -7.62 12.58
CA ASP A 5 26.30 -8.25 13.46
C ASP A 5 24.84 -7.96 13.05
N TYR A 6 24.62 -7.05 12.09
CA TYR A 6 23.28 -6.70 11.62
C TYR A 6 22.76 -7.72 10.62
N ILE A 7 21.45 -7.95 10.64
CA ILE A 7 20.79 -8.66 9.55
C ILE A 7 21.01 -7.91 8.24
N SER A 8 21.24 -8.63 7.15
CA SER A 8 21.42 -8.01 5.83
C SER A 8 20.14 -7.33 5.38
N ASP A 9 20.25 -6.25 4.59
CA ASP A 9 19.11 -5.54 4.00
C ASP A 9 18.16 -6.49 3.26
N ALA A 10 18.71 -7.47 2.54
CA ALA A 10 17.93 -8.49 1.86
C ALA A 10 17.08 -9.33 2.85
N LEU A 11 17.64 -9.69 4.00
CA LEU A 11 16.92 -10.43 5.03
C LEU A 11 15.88 -9.56 5.74
N VAL A 12 16.16 -8.27 5.94
CA VAL A 12 15.18 -7.29 6.46
C VAL A 12 13.96 -7.27 5.54
N VAL A 13 14.17 -7.05 4.24
CA VAL A 13 13.10 -6.96 3.24
C VAL A 13 12.30 -8.26 3.19
N LYS A 14 12.97 -9.42 3.19
CA LYS A 14 12.30 -10.72 3.21
C LYS A 14 11.38 -10.88 4.42
N ARG A 15 11.89 -10.59 5.63
CA ARG A 15 11.12 -10.70 6.88
C ARG A 15 9.93 -9.76 6.92
N VAL A 16 10.10 -8.51 6.45
CA VAL A 16 9.00 -7.54 6.37
C VAL A 16 7.92 -8.00 5.41
N ASN A 17 8.29 -8.49 4.22
CA ASN A 17 7.33 -8.99 3.25
C ASN A 17 6.56 -10.21 3.78
N GLU A 18 7.23 -11.14 4.48
CA GLU A 18 6.59 -12.28 5.13
C GLU A 18 5.61 -11.84 6.24
N ALA A 19 6.02 -10.89 7.08
CA ALA A 19 5.15 -10.36 8.15
C ALA A 19 3.89 -9.69 7.58
N VAL A 20 4.03 -8.88 6.54
CA VAL A 20 2.90 -8.24 5.85
C VAL A 20 1.97 -9.29 5.24
N ARG A 21 2.52 -10.32 4.57
CA ARG A 21 1.72 -11.41 3.99
C ARG A 21 0.89 -12.12 5.07
N ILE A 22 1.51 -12.50 6.19
CA ILE A 22 0.82 -13.19 7.30
C ILE A 22 -0.31 -12.32 7.85
N GLU A 23 -0.08 -11.03 8.05
CA GLU A 23 -1.12 -10.13 8.58
C GLU A 23 -2.29 -9.98 7.60
N LEU A 24 -2.03 -9.93 6.29
CA LEU A 24 -3.07 -9.90 5.27
C LEU A 24 -3.88 -11.21 5.22
N GLU A 25 -3.21 -12.36 5.31
CA GLU A 25 -3.87 -13.67 5.39
C GLU A 25 -4.75 -13.80 6.64
N LYS A 26 -4.24 -13.31 7.78
CA LYS A 26 -5.01 -13.27 9.04
C LYS A 26 -6.25 -12.40 8.91
N LYS A 27 -6.15 -11.19 8.35
CA LYS A 27 -7.30 -10.31 8.11
C LYS A 27 -8.33 -10.97 7.20
N LYS A 28 -7.89 -11.64 6.13
CA LYS A 28 -8.77 -12.39 5.24
C LYS A 28 -9.51 -13.50 5.98
N ALA A 29 -8.81 -14.27 6.82
CA ALA A 29 -9.41 -15.34 7.63
C ALA A 29 -10.41 -14.83 8.69
N MET A 30 -10.24 -13.58 9.16
CA MET A 30 -11.14 -12.92 10.11
C MET A 30 -12.27 -12.12 9.42
N ASP A 31 -12.42 -12.24 8.10
CA ASP A 31 -13.41 -11.49 7.33
C ASP A 31 -13.26 -9.95 7.45
N VAL A 32 -12.02 -9.49 7.64
CA VAL A 32 -11.69 -8.06 7.77
C VAL A 32 -11.27 -7.53 6.40
N PRO A 33 -11.94 -6.47 5.88
CA PRO A 33 -11.58 -5.89 4.59
C PRO A 33 -10.20 -5.23 4.64
N VAL A 34 -9.49 -5.26 3.51
CA VAL A 34 -8.17 -4.65 3.35
C VAL A 34 -8.24 -3.59 2.26
N PHE A 35 -7.61 -2.45 2.49
CA PHE A 35 -7.49 -1.40 1.49
C PHE A 35 -6.18 -1.50 0.72
N ILE A 36 -6.26 -1.56 -0.59
CA ILE A 36 -5.14 -1.68 -1.53
C ILE A 36 -5.06 -0.41 -2.35
N TYR A 37 -3.90 0.23 -2.33
CA TYR A 37 -3.60 1.34 -3.21
C TYR A 37 -2.92 0.83 -4.49
N ASP A 38 -3.55 1.10 -5.63
CA ASP A 38 -2.96 0.89 -6.94
C ASP A 38 -2.24 2.16 -7.37
N ARG A 39 -0.93 2.05 -7.58
CA ARG A 39 -0.08 3.17 -7.96
C ARG A 39 -0.27 3.57 -9.43
N GLU A 40 -0.61 2.63 -10.31
CA GLU A 40 -0.77 2.89 -11.75
C GLU A 40 -2.03 3.70 -12.00
N THR A 41 -3.17 3.22 -11.48
CA THR A 41 -4.46 3.90 -11.63
C THR A 41 -4.69 5.00 -10.58
N GLN A 42 -3.84 5.06 -9.55
CA GLN A 42 -3.97 5.92 -8.37
C GLN A 42 -5.27 5.70 -7.60
N SER A 43 -5.84 4.51 -7.70
CA SER A 43 -7.12 4.13 -7.10
C SER A 43 -6.89 3.39 -5.78
N ILE A 44 -7.84 3.52 -4.87
CA ILE A 44 -7.89 2.80 -3.60
C ILE A 44 -9.04 1.81 -3.70
N TYR A 45 -8.71 0.54 -3.57
CA TYR A 45 -9.66 -0.56 -3.60
C TYR A 45 -9.85 -1.13 -2.21
N GLN A 46 -11.08 -1.32 -1.77
CA GLN A 46 -11.38 -2.24 -0.69
C GLN A 46 -11.43 -3.65 -1.28
N GLN A 47 -10.60 -4.55 -0.77
CA GLN A 47 -10.69 -5.97 -1.05
C GLN A 47 -11.40 -6.66 0.12
N ASN A 48 -12.49 -7.36 -0.20
CA ASN A 48 -13.23 -8.17 0.76
C ASN A 48 -12.58 -9.57 0.89
N SER A 49 -13.00 -10.33 1.90
CA SER A 49 -12.46 -11.67 2.19
C SER A 49 -12.67 -12.68 1.07
N ASP A 50 -13.78 -12.56 0.34
CA ASP A 50 -14.15 -13.35 -0.84
C ASP A 50 -13.26 -13.05 -2.07
N GLY A 51 -12.41 -12.02 -1.97
CA GLY A 51 -11.51 -11.58 -3.03
C GLY A 51 -12.11 -10.53 -3.96
N SER A 52 -13.39 -10.18 -3.82
CA SER A 52 -13.99 -9.07 -4.56
C SER A 52 -13.31 -7.75 -4.22
N LYS A 53 -13.24 -6.85 -5.20
CA LYS A 53 -12.63 -5.52 -5.07
C LYS A 53 -13.64 -4.44 -5.42
N VAL A 54 -13.77 -3.45 -4.56
CA VAL A 54 -14.62 -2.27 -4.77
C VAL A 54 -13.72 -1.05 -4.75
N GLU A 55 -13.78 -0.21 -5.79
CA GLU A 55 -13.11 1.09 -5.75
C GLU A 55 -13.81 1.99 -4.72
N VAL A 56 -13.07 2.39 -3.69
CA VAL A 56 -13.60 3.23 -2.59
C VAL A 56 -13.09 4.66 -2.66
N GLY A 57 -12.12 4.93 -3.53
CA GLY A 57 -11.63 6.27 -3.75
C GLY A 57 -10.52 6.31 -4.76
N LYS A 58 -10.19 7.53 -5.16
CA LYS A 58 -9.06 7.82 -6.04
C LYS A 58 -8.22 8.90 -5.38
N ARG A 59 -6.91 8.85 -5.59
CA ARG A 59 -5.98 9.84 -5.04
C ARG A 59 -6.44 11.25 -5.43
N MET A 60 -6.83 12.06 -4.45
CA MET A 60 -7.39 13.41 -4.67
C MET A 60 -6.39 14.46 -5.19
N ARG A 61 -5.13 14.11 -5.50
CA ARG A 61 -4.11 15.12 -5.81
C ARG A 61 -4.21 15.58 -7.27
N LYS A 62 -5.03 16.62 -7.49
CA LYS A 62 -4.86 17.58 -8.59
C LYS A 62 -3.46 18.19 -8.48
N GLU A 63 -2.54 17.72 -9.32
CA GLU A 63 -1.34 18.44 -9.77
C GLU A 63 -0.36 18.94 -8.68
N ARG A 64 0.87 19.29 -9.06
CA ARG A 64 1.81 19.99 -8.18
C ARG A 64 1.26 21.38 -7.84
N TYR A 65 1.67 21.94 -6.70
CA TYR A 65 1.26 23.30 -6.32
C TYR A 65 1.57 24.34 -7.42
N SER A 66 2.68 24.15 -8.14
CA SER A 66 3.09 24.98 -9.29
C SER A 66 2.14 24.89 -10.48
N GLU A 67 1.59 23.72 -10.76
CA GLU A 67 0.68 23.47 -11.89
C GLU A 67 -0.70 24.11 -11.65
N ARG A 68 -1.10 24.29 -10.37
CA ARG A 68 -2.34 24.97 -9.97
C ARG A 68 -2.33 26.49 -10.19
N VAL A 69 -1.15 27.12 -10.25
CA VAL A 69 -1.03 28.58 -10.40
C VAL A 69 -1.18 29.00 -11.87
N THR A 70 -0.75 28.15 -12.79
CA THR A 70 -0.82 28.39 -14.25
C THR A 70 -2.24 28.46 -14.83
N GLN A 71 -3.24 27.90 -14.15
CA GLN A 71 -4.64 27.93 -14.64
C GLN A 71 -5.40 29.22 -14.26
N LYS A 72 -4.74 30.21 -13.65
CA LYS A 72 -5.37 31.49 -13.24
C LYS A 72 -4.99 32.68 -14.13
N THR A 73 -4.34 32.46 -15.28
CA THR A 73 -3.97 33.54 -16.21
C THR A 73 -4.78 33.46 -17.49
#